data_AF-A0A838VIE2-F1
#
_entry.id   AF-A0A838VIE2-F1
#
_cell.length_a   1.000
_cell.length_b   1.000
_cell.length_c   1.000
_cell.angle_alpha   90.00
_cell.angle_beta   90.00
_cell.angle_gamma   90.00
#
_symmetry.space_group_name_H-M   'P 1'
#
loop_
_entity.id
_entity.type
_entity.pdbx_description
1 polymer ?
#
loop_
_entity_poly.entity_id
_entity_poly.type
_entity_poly.pdbx_seq_one_letter_code
_entity_poly.pdbx_strand_id
1 'polypeptide(L)'
;MRVRSIFMTGCGAPLVALSACGGSGGAVNSTPALPPAPTPAPAPAPAPAPTPTPSGFDTAEYRRSNAAVQAQALVAYQAGASGAGVVAGVIDSGVAASNPEFAGRISPLSADLAGSRGIEDQGGHGTAVSDVLLGARDDNGIHGVAPGATLLVLRTDTPGSCTGAGGGRLHA
;
A
#
# COMPACT_ATOMS: atom_id res chain seq x y z
N MET A 1 4.12 -3.04 -40.41
CA MET A 1 2.71 -2.87 -40.00
C MET A 1 2.25 -1.50 -40.47
N ARG A 2 1.12 -1.41 -41.19
CA ARG A 2 0.70 -0.22 -41.93
C ARG A 2 0.46 0.98 -41.01
N VAL A 3 1.20 2.05 -41.27
CA VAL A 3 1.08 3.39 -40.65
C VAL A 3 -0.25 4.02 -41.08
N ARG A 4 -1.02 4.52 -40.11
CA ARG A 4 -2.11 5.47 -40.35
C ARG A 4 -1.88 6.69 -39.49
N SER A 5 -1.39 7.75 -40.14
CA SER A 5 -1.29 9.10 -39.61
C SER A 5 -2.68 9.71 -39.47
N ILE A 6 -2.97 10.32 -38.32
CA ILE A 6 -3.98 11.36 -38.17
C ILE A 6 -3.32 12.51 -37.41
N PHE A 7 -3.00 13.57 -38.15
CA PHE A 7 -2.72 14.90 -37.62
C PHE A 7 -4.04 15.49 -37.13
N MET A 8 -4.08 16.03 -35.91
CA MET A 8 -5.10 16.99 -35.52
C MET A 8 -4.43 18.23 -34.92
N THR A 9 -4.32 19.24 -35.78
CA THR A 9 -3.94 20.62 -35.52
C THR A 9 -5.05 21.32 -34.72
N GLY A 10 -4.69 21.97 -33.62
CA GLY A 10 -5.56 22.92 -32.91
C GLY A 10 -4.73 24.08 -32.38
N CYS A 11 -4.85 25.23 -33.04
CA CYS A 11 -4.05 26.45 -32.90
C CYS A 11 -4.96 27.61 -32.45
N GLY A 12 -4.48 28.46 -31.54
CA GLY A 12 -5.02 29.81 -31.23
C GLY A 12 -6.18 29.84 -30.23
N ALA A 13 -6.25 30.72 -29.22
CA ALA A 13 -5.70 32.07 -29.12
C ALA A 13 -5.63 32.56 -27.65
N PRO A 14 -4.71 33.47 -27.32
CA PRO A 14 -5.02 34.51 -26.35
C PRO A 14 -4.63 35.88 -26.92
N LEU A 15 -5.55 36.85 -26.94
CA LEU A 15 -5.22 38.26 -27.11
C LEU A 15 -6.45 39.12 -26.82
N VAL A 16 -6.43 39.83 -25.69
CA VAL A 16 -7.02 41.17 -25.60
C VAL A 16 -6.20 41.97 -24.59
N ALA A 17 -5.40 42.90 -25.11
CA ALA A 17 -4.82 44.00 -24.34
C ALA A 17 -5.66 45.25 -24.61
N LEU A 18 -6.11 45.94 -23.55
CA LEU A 18 -6.64 47.30 -23.64
C LEU A 18 -5.85 48.19 -22.69
N SER A 19 -5.00 49.04 -23.26
CA SER A 19 -4.47 50.24 -22.62
C SER A 19 -5.45 51.39 -22.89
N ALA A 20 -6.09 51.89 -21.84
CA ALA A 20 -6.83 53.14 -21.89
C ALA A 20 -6.16 54.13 -20.94
N CYS A 21 -5.44 55.09 -21.52
CA CYS A 21 -5.04 56.33 -20.89
C CYS A 21 -5.94 57.42 -21.47
N GLY A 22 -6.67 58.14 -20.62
CA GLY A 22 -7.46 59.29 -21.03
C GLY A 22 -8.38 59.81 -19.94
N GLY A 23 -8.18 61.07 -19.55
CA GLY A 23 -9.28 61.92 -19.09
C GLY A 23 -9.28 62.32 -17.62
N SER A 24 -8.60 63.44 -17.33
CA SER A 24 -8.86 64.28 -16.16
C SER A 24 -10.25 64.93 -16.24
N GLY A 25 -11.06 64.80 -15.19
CA GLY A 25 -12.32 65.51 -15.04
C GLY A 25 -12.68 65.63 -13.57
N GLY A 26 -12.45 66.82 -13.00
CA GLY A 26 -12.92 67.16 -11.66
C GLY A 26 -14.43 67.36 -11.66
N ALA A 27 -15.14 66.46 -10.99
CA ALA A 27 -16.55 66.64 -10.65
C ALA A 27 -16.67 66.67 -9.12
N VAL A 28 -17.05 67.83 -8.59
CA VAL A 28 -17.48 67.98 -7.19
C VAL A 28 -18.84 67.29 -7.05
N ASN A 29 -18.84 66.08 -6.49
CA ASN A 29 -20.06 65.34 -6.22
C ASN A 29 -20.54 65.61 -4.79
N SER A 30 -21.60 66.41 -4.63
CA SER A 30 -22.27 66.65 -3.35
C SER A 30 -23.24 65.52 -2.98
N THR A 31 -22.81 64.26 -3.07
CA THR A 31 -23.59 63.11 -2.59
C THR A 31 -23.11 62.73 -1.18
N PRO A 32 -23.99 62.63 -0.16
CA PRO A 32 -23.62 62.10 1.14
C PRO A 32 -23.00 60.71 1.01
N ALA A 33 -21.86 60.47 1.66
CA ALA A 33 -21.23 59.16 1.67
C ALA A 33 -22.20 58.14 2.31
N LEU A 34 -22.52 57.07 1.57
CA LEU A 34 -23.28 55.95 2.11
C LEU A 34 -22.49 55.32 3.27
N PRO A 35 -23.16 54.88 4.36
CA PRO A 35 -22.50 54.16 5.43
C PRO A 35 -21.76 52.93 4.88
N PRO A 36 -20.58 52.56 5.43
CA PRO A 36 -19.85 51.39 4.99
C PRO A 36 -20.73 50.13 5.14
N ALA A 37 -20.74 49.30 4.11
CA ALA A 37 -21.43 48.01 4.17
C ALA A 37 -20.86 47.17 5.33
N PRO A 38 -21.70 46.43 6.08
CA PRO A 38 -21.22 45.58 7.16
C PRO A 38 -20.27 44.53 6.61
N THR A 39 -19.09 44.41 7.23
CA THR A 39 -18.08 43.40 6.88
C THR A 39 -18.69 42.00 7.03
N PRO A 40 -18.59 41.12 6.01
CA PRO A 40 -19.04 39.73 6.13
C PRO A 40 -18.36 39.06 7.33
N ALA A 41 -19.15 38.33 8.13
CA ALA A 41 -18.61 37.56 9.24
C ALA A 41 -17.57 36.55 8.73
N PRO A 42 -16.45 36.31 9.46
CA PRO A 42 -15.47 35.32 9.07
C PRO A 42 -16.12 33.95 8.89
N ALA A 43 -15.77 33.26 7.79
CA ALA A 43 -16.21 31.89 7.57
C ALA A 43 -15.77 31.00 8.75
N PRO A 44 -16.63 30.09 9.24
CA PRO A 44 -16.25 29.16 10.30
C PRO A 44 -14.99 28.38 9.91
N ALA A 45 -14.05 28.24 10.85
CA ALA A 45 -12.87 27.41 10.63
C ALA A 45 -13.29 25.97 10.30
N PRO A 46 -12.60 25.27 9.37
CA PRO A 46 -12.86 23.87 9.08
C PRO A 46 -12.84 23.04 10.37
N ALA A 47 -13.83 22.16 10.54
CA ALA A 47 -13.84 21.25 11.67
C ALA A 47 -12.56 20.41 11.69
N PRO A 48 -11.97 20.14 12.87
CA PRO A 48 -10.83 19.23 12.99
C PRO A 48 -11.15 17.88 12.37
N ALA A 49 -10.17 17.26 11.69
CA ALA A 49 -10.32 15.89 11.22
C ALA A 49 -10.68 14.97 12.41
N PRO A 50 -11.58 14.00 12.23
CA PRO A 50 -11.98 13.11 13.31
C PRO A 50 -10.75 12.35 13.86
N THR A 51 -10.62 12.30 15.18
CA THR A 51 -9.61 11.47 15.84
C THR A 51 -9.83 10.01 15.42
N PRO A 52 -8.80 9.30 14.93
CA PRO A 52 -8.96 7.91 14.52
C PRO A 52 -9.41 7.07 15.72
N THR A 53 -10.49 6.31 15.53
CA THR A 53 -10.96 5.33 16.52
C THR A 53 -9.87 4.27 16.70
N PRO A 54 -9.56 3.82 17.94
CA PRO A 54 -8.63 2.72 18.16
C PRO A 54 -9.13 1.50 17.39
N SER A 55 -8.40 1.10 16.34
CA SER A 55 -8.79 -0.06 15.55
C SER A 55 -8.41 -1.33 16.29
N GLY A 56 -9.29 -2.33 16.31
CA GLY A 56 -8.96 -3.66 16.84
C GLY A 56 -7.77 -4.33 16.13
N PHE A 57 -7.28 -3.74 15.04
CA PHE A 57 -6.13 -4.21 14.28
C PHE A 57 -4.80 -3.57 14.70
N ASP A 58 -4.78 -2.47 15.45
CA ASP A 58 -3.54 -1.86 15.96
C ASP A 58 -3.09 -2.55 17.26
N THR A 59 -2.75 -3.82 17.13
CA THR A 59 -2.30 -4.69 18.23
C THR A 59 -0.78 -4.62 18.40
N ALA A 60 -0.27 -5.18 19.51
CA ALA A 60 1.17 -5.33 19.70
C ALA A 60 1.82 -6.19 18.59
N GLU A 61 1.12 -7.24 18.15
CA GLU A 61 1.50 -8.09 17.02
C GLU A 61 1.62 -7.30 15.71
N TYR A 62 0.62 -6.47 15.38
CA TYR A 62 0.70 -5.56 14.24
C TYR A 62 1.93 -4.65 14.32
N ARG A 63 2.16 -4.01 15.47
CA ARG A 63 3.27 -3.08 15.65
C ARG A 63 4.65 -3.74 15.55
N ARG A 64 4.76 -5.04 15.82
CA ARG A 64 5.99 -5.83 15.59
C ARG A 64 6.17 -6.20 14.12
N SER A 65 5.08 -6.20 13.34
CA SER A 65 5.05 -6.63 11.94
C SER A 65 5.53 -5.51 11.01
N ASN A 66 6.85 -5.32 10.93
CA ASN A 66 7.47 -4.22 10.18
C ASN A 66 6.93 -4.04 8.76
N ALA A 67 6.68 -5.13 8.02
CA ALA A 67 6.13 -5.06 6.68
C ALA A 67 4.70 -4.52 6.65
N ALA A 68 3.82 -5.00 7.54
CA ALA A 68 2.45 -4.52 7.64
C ALA A 68 2.39 -3.05 8.07
N VAL A 69 3.28 -2.64 8.99
CA VAL A 69 3.42 -1.24 9.43
C VAL A 69 3.90 -0.35 8.28
N GLN A 70 4.97 -0.74 7.58
CA GLN A 70 5.50 0.05 6.45
C GLN A 70 4.51 0.12 5.29
N ALA A 71 3.73 -0.93 5.05
CA ALA A 71 2.67 -0.96 4.05
C ALA A 71 1.42 -0.15 4.44
N GLN A 72 1.37 0.41 5.66
CA GLN A 72 0.19 1.11 6.20
C GLN A 72 -1.08 0.23 6.17
N ALA A 73 -0.90 -1.07 6.45
CA ALA A 73 -1.95 -2.08 6.28
C ALA A 73 -3.16 -1.88 7.21
N LEU A 74 -3.04 -1.10 8.30
CA LEU A 74 -4.16 -0.76 9.19
C LEU A 74 -5.37 -0.20 8.44
N VAL A 75 -5.15 0.67 7.45
CA VAL A 75 -6.25 1.28 6.68
C VAL A 75 -7.01 0.20 5.90
N ALA A 76 -6.29 -0.77 5.34
CA ALA A 76 -6.90 -1.90 4.63
C ALA A 76 -7.66 -2.82 5.60
N TYR A 77 -7.08 -3.16 6.75
CA TYR A 77 -7.75 -4.01 7.75
C TYR A 77 -9.04 -3.37 8.29
N GLN A 78 -9.02 -2.06 8.54
CA GLN A 78 -10.21 -1.30 8.96
C GLN A 78 -11.30 -1.30 7.89
N ALA A 79 -10.93 -1.41 6.61
CA ALA A 79 -11.86 -1.61 5.50
C ALA A 79 -12.26 -3.09 5.28
N GLY A 80 -11.82 -4.01 6.14
CA GLY A 80 -12.10 -5.44 6.04
C GLY A 80 -11.21 -6.23 5.08
N ALA A 81 -10.16 -5.61 4.53
CA ALA A 81 -9.23 -6.27 3.61
C ALA A 81 -8.10 -6.97 4.36
N SER A 82 -8.28 -8.26 4.64
CA SER A 82 -7.25 -9.14 5.25
C SER A 82 -6.54 -10.06 4.24
N GLY A 83 -6.98 -10.06 2.97
CA GLY A 83 -6.56 -11.04 1.96
C GLY A 83 -7.44 -12.29 1.89
N ALA A 84 -8.51 -12.38 2.69
CA ALA A 84 -9.47 -13.49 2.60
C ALA A 84 -10.00 -13.69 1.17
N GLY A 85 -9.98 -14.95 0.69
CA GLY A 85 -10.37 -15.31 -0.66
C GLY A 85 -9.31 -15.06 -1.75
N VAL A 86 -8.15 -14.51 -1.39
CA VAL A 86 -7.01 -14.33 -2.30
C VAL A 86 -6.00 -15.44 -2.11
N VAL A 87 -5.50 -15.99 -3.22
CA VAL A 87 -4.34 -16.89 -3.23
C VAL A 87 -3.09 -16.06 -3.53
N ALA A 88 -2.11 -16.10 -2.64
CA ALA A 88 -0.84 -15.42 -2.80
C ALA A 88 0.29 -16.44 -3.01
N GLY A 89 1.00 -16.32 -4.14
CA GLY A 89 2.08 -17.23 -4.52
C GLY A 89 3.44 -16.78 -4.00
N VAL A 90 4.17 -17.69 -3.38
CA VAL A 90 5.58 -17.49 -2.98
C VAL A 90 6.45 -18.46 -3.78
N ILE A 91 7.35 -17.90 -4.59
CA ILE A 91 8.33 -18.66 -5.37
C ILE A 91 9.68 -18.57 -4.64
N ASP A 92 10.04 -19.61 -3.88
CA ASP A 92 11.19 -19.56 -2.97
C ASP A 92 11.73 -20.97 -2.64
N SER A 93 12.37 -21.17 -1.48
CA SER A 93 12.95 -22.45 -1.01
C SER A 93 11.92 -23.45 -0.46
N GLY A 94 10.64 -23.08 -0.42
CA GLY A 94 9.55 -23.87 0.15
C GLY A 94 8.89 -23.15 1.33
N VAL A 95 8.15 -23.90 2.13
CA VAL A 95 7.60 -23.44 3.42
C VAL A 95 7.73 -24.55 4.47
N ALA A 96 7.92 -24.20 5.74
CA ALA A 96 7.71 -25.12 6.85
C ALA A 96 6.20 -25.43 6.96
N ALA A 97 5.74 -26.53 6.34
CA ALA A 97 4.30 -26.77 6.13
C ALA A 97 3.54 -27.07 7.43
N SER A 98 4.25 -27.49 8.49
CA SER A 98 3.71 -27.71 9.83
C SER A 98 3.71 -26.46 10.72
N ASN A 99 4.14 -25.30 10.21
CA ASN A 99 4.12 -24.06 10.98
C ASN A 99 2.65 -23.65 11.28
N PRO A 100 2.26 -23.45 12.55
CA PRO A 100 0.90 -23.03 12.90
C PRO A 100 0.46 -21.74 12.21
N GLU A 101 1.39 -20.85 11.88
CA GLU A 101 1.12 -19.61 11.14
C GLU A 101 0.40 -19.86 9.81
N PHE A 102 0.59 -21.03 9.18
CA PHE A 102 -0.01 -21.36 7.87
C PHE A 102 -1.12 -22.43 7.95
N ALA A 103 -1.53 -22.81 9.16
CA ALA A 103 -2.47 -23.91 9.38
C ALA A 103 -3.77 -23.74 8.57
N GLY A 104 -4.09 -24.73 7.75
CA GLY A 104 -5.29 -24.75 6.91
C GLY A 104 -5.30 -23.76 5.74
N ARG A 105 -4.20 -23.02 5.52
CA ARG A 105 -4.11 -21.97 4.48
C ARG A 105 -3.08 -22.27 3.40
N ILE A 106 -2.46 -23.45 3.40
CA ILE A 106 -1.60 -23.89 2.29
C ILE A 106 -2.48 -24.47 1.17
N SER A 107 -2.35 -23.92 -0.03
CA SER A 107 -3.05 -24.36 -1.22
C SER A 107 -2.59 -25.77 -1.63
N PRO A 108 -3.53 -26.66 -2.00
CA PRO A 108 -3.18 -27.99 -2.53
C PRO A 108 -2.50 -27.93 -3.90
N LEU A 109 -2.50 -26.77 -4.57
CA LEU A 109 -1.79 -26.54 -5.83
C LEU A 109 -0.29 -26.25 -5.64
N SER A 110 0.18 -26.22 -4.39
CA SER A 110 1.59 -25.99 -4.08
C SER A 110 2.46 -27.13 -4.61
N ALA A 111 3.63 -26.79 -5.13
CA ALA A 111 4.50 -27.75 -5.81
C ALA A 111 5.98 -27.39 -5.70
N ASP A 112 6.80 -28.42 -5.88
CA ASP A 112 8.21 -28.26 -6.24
C ASP A 112 8.30 -28.11 -7.77
N LEU A 113 8.72 -26.94 -8.24
CA LEU A 113 8.87 -26.65 -9.66
C LEU A 113 10.28 -26.97 -10.17
N ALA A 114 11.22 -27.27 -9.28
CA ALA A 114 12.58 -27.67 -9.61
C ALA A 114 12.82 -29.18 -9.44
N GLY A 115 11.80 -29.95 -9.05
CA GLY A 115 11.91 -31.39 -8.80
C GLY A 115 10.62 -32.00 -8.24
N SER A 116 10.76 -33.00 -7.37
CA SER A 116 9.63 -33.72 -6.76
C SER A 116 9.83 -33.94 -5.25
N ARG A 117 10.47 -33.01 -4.56
CA ARG A 117 10.87 -33.13 -3.14
C ARG A 117 9.75 -32.77 -2.16
N GLY A 118 8.63 -32.28 -2.68
CA GLY A 118 7.61 -31.61 -1.88
C GLY A 118 7.98 -30.16 -1.56
N ILE A 119 7.11 -29.51 -0.80
CA ILE A 119 7.16 -28.07 -0.56
C ILE A 119 7.94 -27.67 0.69
N GLU A 120 8.48 -28.63 1.43
CA GLU A 120 9.12 -28.38 2.72
C GLU A 120 10.38 -27.52 2.57
N ASP A 121 10.45 -26.46 3.35
CA ASP A 121 11.59 -25.55 3.37
C ASP A 121 12.76 -26.14 4.17
N GLN A 122 13.95 -26.15 3.58
CA GLN A 122 15.19 -26.58 4.25
C GLN A 122 16.11 -25.41 4.57
N GLY A 123 15.89 -24.24 3.96
CA GLY A 123 16.72 -23.05 4.12
C GLY A 123 16.13 -22.01 5.06
N GLY A 124 14.81 -22.03 5.28
CA GLY A 124 14.08 -21.12 6.15
C GLY A 124 13.70 -19.79 5.50
N HIS A 125 14.30 -19.44 4.37
CA HIS A 125 14.04 -18.17 3.67
C HIS A 125 12.59 -18.10 3.16
N GLY A 126 12.13 -19.11 2.45
CA GLY A 126 10.75 -19.15 1.93
C GLY A 126 9.70 -19.13 3.04
N THR A 127 9.99 -19.77 4.18
CA THR A 127 9.16 -19.69 5.39
C THR A 127 9.09 -18.27 5.93
N ALA A 128 10.22 -17.58 6.09
CA ALA A 128 10.25 -16.21 6.57
C ALA A 128 9.54 -15.22 5.62
N VAL A 129 9.71 -15.41 4.30
CA VAL A 129 8.98 -14.62 3.29
C VAL A 129 7.47 -14.87 3.39
N SER A 130 7.06 -16.13 3.54
CA SER A 130 5.64 -16.49 3.67
C SER A 130 5.02 -15.94 4.95
N ASP A 131 5.78 -15.90 6.05
CA ASP A 131 5.33 -15.34 7.33
C ASP A 131 5.11 -13.83 7.25
N VAL A 132 6.05 -13.10 6.64
CA VAL A 132 5.90 -11.67 6.37
C VAL A 132 4.71 -11.37 5.45
N LEU A 133 4.44 -12.25 4.48
CA LEU A 133 3.33 -12.07 3.55
C LEU A 133 1.97 -12.36 4.21
N LEU A 134 1.82 -13.49 4.87
CA LEU A 134 0.52 -14.00 5.31
C LEU A 134 0.53 -14.80 6.62
N GLY A 135 1.56 -14.65 7.47
CA GLY A 135 1.56 -15.17 8.84
C GLY A 135 0.26 -14.86 9.56
N ALA A 136 -0.21 -15.78 10.42
CA ALA A 136 -1.51 -15.66 11.05
C ALA A 136 -1.55 -14.41 11.94
N ARG A 137 -2.76 -13.90 12.14
CA ARG A 137 -3.00 -12.87 13.15
C ARG A 137 -3.58 -13.57 14.38
N ASP A 138 -2.72 -14.00 15.29
CA ASP A 138 -3.05 -14.87 16.43
C ASP A 138 -2.46 -14.39 17.76
N ASP A 139 -1.99 -13.13 17.80
CA ASP A 139 -1.32 -12.46 18.91
C ASP A 139 0.06 -13.02 19.27
N ASN A 140 0.61 -13.96 18.49
CA ASN A 140 1.97 -14.46 18.60
C ASN A 140 2.90 -13.75 17.61
N GLY A 141 4.22 -13.69 17.90
CA GLY A 141 5.22 -13.23 16.93
C GLY A 141 4.86 -11.96 16.15
N ILE A 142 4.85 -12.07 14.82
CA ILE A 142 4.33 -11.08 13.86
C ILE A 142 3.15 -11.69 13.11
N HIS A 143 2.38 -10.86 12.41
CA HIS A 143 1.42 -11.32 11.41
C HIS A 143 1.79 -10.79 10.02
N GLY A 144 1.30 -11.46 8.98
CA GLY A 144 1.55 -11.06 7.61
C GLY A 144 0.82 -9.79 7.19
N VAL A 145 1.17 -9.25 6.03
CA VAL A 145 0.42 -8.14 5.38
C VAL A 145 -0.98 -8.58 4.93
N ALA A 146 -1.15 -9.85 4.61
CA ALA A 146 -2.41 -10.45 4.18
C ALA A 146 -2.72 -11.72 5.02
N PRO A 147 -2.99 -11.57 6.33
CA PRO A 147 -3.11 -12.71 7.25
C PRO A 147 -4.32 -13.62 6.97
N GLY A 148 -5.26 -13.19 6.12
CA GLY A 148 -6.40 -13.99 5.67
C GLY A 148 -6.19 -14.73 4.35
N ALA A 149 -5.06 -14.53 3.67
CA ALA A 149 -4.80 -15.14 2.36
C ALA A 149 -4.49 -16.65 2.44
N THR A 150 -4.66 -17.32 1.31
CA THR A 150 -4.19 -18.70 1.08
C THR A 150 -2.81 -18.67 0.42
N LEU A 151 -1.86 -19.41 0.97
CA LEU A 151 -0.49 -19.54 0.47
C LEU A 151 -0.39 -20.56 -0.66
N LEU A 152 0.11 -20.16 -1.82
CA LEU A 152 0.56 -21.07 -2.86
C LEU A 152 2.09 -21.15 -2.84
N VAL A 153 2.63 -22.30 -2.47
CA VAL A 153 4.08 -22.49 -2.37
C VAL A 153 4.62 -23.06 -3.66
N LEU A 154 5.54 -22.35 -4.29
CA LEU A 154 6.19 -22.73 -5.53
C LEU A 154 7.69 -22.85 -5.27
N ARG A 155 8.11 -24.03 -4.81
CA ARG A 155 9.50 -24.26 -4.44
C ARG A 155 10.38 -24.35 -5.69
N THR A 156 11.48 -23.59 -5.74
CA THR A 156 12.39 -23.53 -6.90
C THR A 156 13.88 -23.66 -6.56
N ASP A 157 14.26 -23.74 -5.28
CA ASP A 157 15.66 -23.95 -4.88
C ASP A 157 16.18 -25.32 -5.33
N THR A 158 17.49 -25.46 -5.49
CA THR A 158 18.15 -26.77 -5.63
C THR A 158 18.60 -27.25 -4.25
N PRO A 159 18.55 -28.56 -3.90
CA PRO A 159 19.06 -29.01 -2.61
C PRO A 159 20.52 -28.54 -2.42
N GLY A 160 20.77 -27.74 -1.37
CA GLY A 160 22.09 -27.19 -1.07
C GLY A 160 22.52 -25.94 -1.86
N SER A 161 21.71 -25.37 -2.76
CA SER A 161 22.06 -24.09 -3.40
C SER A 161 21.89 -22.88 -2.47
N CYS A 162 21.04 -23.00 -1.45
CA CYS A 162 20.79 -21.95 -0.46
C CYS A 162 21.79 -21.95 0.71
N THR A 163 22.73 -22.89 0.76
CA THR A 163 23.84 -22.89 1.74
C THR A 163 25.10 -22.20 1.21
N GLY A 164 25.07 -21.70 -0.03
CA GLY A 164 26.18 -20.99 -0.66
C GLY A 164 26.26 -19.51 -0.24
N ALA A 165 27.34 -19.17 0.46
CA ALA A 165 27.82 -17.82 0.78
C ALA A 165 27.02 -17.02 1.83
N GLY A 166 26.97 -17.53 3.06
CA GLY A 166 26.51 -16.73 4.21
C GLY A 166 26.40 -17.47 5.54
N GLY A 167 26.64 -18.79 5.57
CA GLY A 167 26.61 -19.60 6.78
C GLY A 167 27.62 -19.14 7.82
N GLY A 168 27.13 -18.34 8.78
CA GLY A 168 27.83 -18.01 10.02
C GLY A 168 28.26 -19.30 10.71
N ARG A 169 29.57 -19.46 10.79
CA ARG A 169 30.26 -20.54 11.48
C ARG A 169 29.89 -20.47 12.97
N LEU A 170 28.99 -21.34 13.44
CA LEU A 170 28.81 -21.58 14.86
C LEU A 170 30.08 -22.28 15.37
N HIS A 171 30.91 -21.53 16.09
CA HIS A 171 31.92 -22.11 16.97
C HIS A 171 31.21 -22.66 18.21
N ALA A 172 31.74 -23.81 18.66
CA ALA A 172 31.33 -24.63 19.80
C ALA A 172 31.04 -23.86 21.09
#